data_AF-A0A915DEA0-F1
#
_entry.id   AF-A0A915DEA0-F1
#
_cell.length_a   1.000
_cell.length_b   1.000
_cell.length_c   1.000
_cell.angle_alpha   90.00
_cell.angle_beta   90.00
_cell.angle_gamma   90.00
#
_symmetry.space_group_name_H-M   'P 1'
#
loop_
_entity.id
_entity.type
_entity.pdbx_description
1 polymer ?
#
loop_
_entity_poly.entity_id
_entity_poly.type
_entity_poly.pdbx_seq_one_letter_code
_entity_poly.pdbx_strand_id
1 'polypeptide(L)'
;MACIDKVYGAFGMTTLRELILTRARQRKELLKLLLEFSYFERNDIKEHCVRTAKELYQIDYIRNDVREFVIQMSENLVQPTAPKVIWHKNGRMDKVTEESITEMPWDESLIRAGLHLFLSLLANDHSLLQQLASVCARANTEIKRVTFRNIEQAIKSIGMNSEHLLSMIADCPEGSETLIARVVHLLTERNPPTVELVERVRTLHLARNTDVRSLIPIMTGLEKKELLDLIPKFVISATNGNQYQPSSRN
;
A
#
# COMPACT_ATOMS: atom_id res chain seq x y z
N MET A 1 21.77 18.50 9.96
CA MET A 1 22.24 17.14 9.59
C MET A 1 22.60 17.16 8.11
N ALA A 2 23.74 16.64 7.66
CA ALA A 2 24.21 16.81 6.28
C ALA A 2 23.23 16.24 5.23
N CYS A 3 22.52 15.16 5.57
CA CYS A 3 21.55 14.47 4.71
C CYS A 3 20.34 15.33 4.31
N ILE A 4 20.01 16.35 5.09
CA ILE A 4 18.89 17.28 4.82
C ILE A 4 19.36 18.58 4.16
N ASP A 5 20.67 18.74 3.92
CA ASP A 5 21.20 19.91 3.25
C ASP A 5 20.82 19.91 1.76
N LYS A 6 20.62 21.09 1.16
CA LYS A 6 20.25 21.21 -0.26
C LYS A 6 21.41 20.92 -1.20
N VAL A 7 22.63 21.19 -0.77
CA VAL A 7 23.86 21.05 -1.57
C VAL A 7 24.56 19.74 -1.23
N TYR A 8 24.66 19.42 0.06
CA TYR A 8 25.41 18.25 0.54
C TYR A 8 24.52 17.04 0.86
N GLY A 9 23.20 17.12 0.61
CA GLY A 9 22.24 16.07 0.94
C GLY A 9 22.59 14.70 0.36
N ALA A 10 22.90 14.65 -0.94
CA ALA A 10 23.29 13.42 -1.61
C ALA A 10 24.57 12.81 -1.01
N PHE A 11 25.58 13.62 -0.75
CA PHE A 11 26.81 13.16 -0.09
C PHE A 11 26.55 12.66 1.33
N GLY A 12 25.67 13.34 2.07
CA GLY A 12 25.23 12.92 3.40
C GLY A 12 24.55 11.55 3.38
N MET A 13 23.67 11.30 2.41
CA MET A 13 22.99 10.01 2.23
C MET A 13 23.99 8.88 1.88
N THR A 14 24.92 9.14 0.96
CA THR A 14 25.99 8.18 0.64
C THR A 14 26.86 7.88 1.85
N THR A 15 27.25 8.90 2.60
CA THR A 15 28.03 8.72 3.83
C THR A 15 27.25 7.89 4.85
N LEU A 16 25.96 8.16 5.05
CA LEU A 16 25.11 7.39 5.96
C LEU A 16 25.01 5.92 5.54
N ARG A 17 24.86 5.65 4.23
CA ARG A 17 24.90 4.30 3.66
C ARG A 17 26.21 3.60 4.01
N GLU A 18 27.36 4.23 3.78
CA GLU A 18 28.67 3.63 4.10
C GLU A 18 28.82 3.37 5.60
N LEU A 19 28.30 4.23 6.46
CA LEU A 19 28.28 4.00 7.91
C LEU A 19 27.41 2.80 8.29
N ILE A 20 26.26 2.59 7.64
CA ILE A 20 25.40 1.42 7.86
C ILE A 20 26.15 0.12 7.49
N LEU A 21 26.88 0.12 6.38
CA LEU A 21 27.64 -1.03 5.92
C LEU A 21 28.83 -1.35 6.83
N THR A 22 29.56 -0.33 7.26
CA THR A 22 30.83 -0.49 8.00
C THR A 22 30.66 -0.62 9.51
N ARG A 23 29.62 -0.02 10.11
CA ARG A 23 29.47 0.05 11.58
C ARG A 23 28.44 -0.93 12.12
N ALA A 24 28.81 -2.20 12.27
CA ALA A 24 27.93 -3.26 12.76
C ALA A 24 27.19 -2.92 14.08
N ARG A 25 27.87 -2.29 15.06
CA ARG A 25 27.29 -1.95 16.37
C ARG A 25 26.19 -0.88 16.30
N GLN A 26 26.28 0.07 15.37
CA GLN A 26 25.35 1.20 15.22
C GLN A 26 24.36 1.00 14.06
N ARG A 27 24.48 -0.09 13.31
CA ARG A 27 23.77 -0.33 12.05
C ARG A 27 22.26 -0.12 12.18
N LYS A 28 21.63 -0.68 13.22
CA LYS A 28 20.18 -0.59 13.41
C LYS A 28 19.71 0.86 13.60
N GLU A 29 20.44 1.64 14.39
CA GLU A 29 20.12 3.06 14.63
C GLU A 29 20.33 3.91 13.37
N LEU A 30 21.43 3.67 12.65
CA LEU A 30 21.73 4.37 11.40
C LEU A 30 20.73 4.01 10.29
N LEU A 31 20.34 2.74 10.21
CA LEU A 31 19.32 2.28 9.28
C LEU A 31 17.98 2.92 9.59
N LYS A 32 17.55 2.91 10.86
CA LYS A 32 16.34 3.60 11.29
C LYS A 32 16.36 5.08 10.89
N LEU A 33 17.46 5.78 11.13
CA LEU A 33 17.63 7.18 10.72
C LEU A 33 17.48 7.36 9.21
N LEU A 34 18.13 6.50 8.41
CA LEU A 34 18.01 6.52 6.96
C LEU A 34 16.54 6.35 6.54
N LEU A 35 15.87 5.31 7.04
CA LEU A 35 14.52 4.97 6.62
C LEU A 35 13.47 5.99 7.09
N GLU A 36 13.70 6.69 8.20
CA GLU A 36 12.87 7.82 8.64
C GLU A 36 12.89 9.01 7.66
N PHE A 37 13.89 9.13 6.79
CA PHE A 37 13.87 10.13 5.72
C PHE A 37 12.75 9.91 4.69
N SER A 38 12.18 8.70 4.62
CA SER A 38 11.02 8.44 3.78
C SER A 38 9.76 9.22 4.22
N TYR A 39 9.71 9.69 5.47
CA TYR A 39 8.60 10.49 5.98
C TYR A 39 8.65 11.97 5.57
N PHE A 40 9.79 12.45 5.05
CA PHE A 40 9.99 13.86 4.73
C PHE A 40 9.10 14.31 3.57
N GLU A 41 8.63 15.56 3.60
CA GLU A 41 7.86 16.10 2.46
C GLU A 41 8.72 16.34 1.21
N ARG A 42 10.01 16.63 1.40
CA ARG A 42 10.97 16.92 0.32
C ARG A 42 11.21 15.68 -0.57
N ASN A 43 10.88 15.79 -1.84
CA ASN A 43 10.92 14.68 -2.79
C ASN A 43 12.34 14.17 -3.06
N ASP A 44 13.33 15.06 -3.16
CA ASP A 44 14.75 14.70 -3.33
C ASP A 44 15.24 13.77 -2.21
N ILE A 45 14.92 14.11 -0.95
CA ILE A 45 15.27 13.30 0.23
C ILE A 45 14.58 11.94 0.15
N LYS A 46 13.27 11.90 -0.13
CA LYS A 46 12.51 10.66 -0.24
C LYS A 46 13.06 9.74 -1.31
N GLU A 47 13.32 10.28 -2.51
CA GLU A 47 13.84 9.50 -3.63
C GLU A 47 15.23 8.93 -3.33
N HIS A 48 16.12 9.71 -2.71
CA HIS A 48 17.41 9.20 -2.24
C HIS A 48 17.26 8.12 -1.17
N CYS A 49 16.41 8.35 -0.17
CA CYS A 49 16.11 7.37 0.86
C CYS A 49 15.58 6.06 0.27
N VAL A 50 14.60 6.12 -0.62
CA VAL A 50 13.99 4.94 -1.25
C VAL A 50 15.02 4.18 -2.10
N ARG A 51 15.83 4.89 -2.89
CA ARG A 51 16.90 4.28 -3.69
C ARG A 51 17.89 3.53 -2.80
N THR A 52 18.41 4.20 -1.77
CA THR A 52 19.36 3.59 -0.84
C THR A 52 18.73 2.43 -0.05
N ALA A 53 17.48 2.55 0.37
CA ALA A 53 16.76 1.48 1.06
C ALA A 53 16.61 0.24 0.17
N LYS A 54 16.31 0.41 -1.13
CA LYS A 54 16.24 -0.69 -2.10
C LYS A 54 17.58 -1.39 -2.29
N GLU A 55 18.68 -0.64 -2.35
CA GLU A 55 20.04 -1.21 -2.42
C GLU A 55 20.36 -2.01 -1.16
N LEU A 56 20.09 -1.45 0.03
CA LEU A 56 20.32 -2.12 1.30
C LEU A 56 19.44 -3.37 1.47
N TYR A 57 18.23 -3.36 0.89
CA TYR A 57 17.33 -4.52 0.89
C TYR A 57 17.91 -5.74 0.17
N GLN A 58 18.80 -5.54 -0.80
CA GLN A 58 19.45 -6.64 -1.51
C GLN A 58 20.51 -7.34 -0.66
N ILE A 59 20.97 -6.74 0.44
CA ILE A 59 22.03 -7.27 1.29
C ILE A 59 21.41 -8.17 2.37
N ASP A 60 21.72 -9.47 2.35
CA ASP A 60 21.05 -10.49 3.18
C ASP A 60 21.00 -10.16 4.68
N TYR A 61 22.11 -9.68 5.26
CA TYR A 61 22.18 -9.36 6.69
C TYR A 61 21.48 -8.03 7.07
N ILE A 62 21.03 -7.23 6.10
CA ILE A 62 20.30 -5.97 6.31
C ILE A 62 18.83 -6.10 5.90
N ARG A 63 18.53 -6.98 4.94
CA ARG A 63 17.20 -7.19 4.35
C ARG A 63 16.10 -7.30 5.40
N ASN A 64 16.31 -8.13 6.41
CA ASN A 64 15.30 -8.36 7.45
C ASN A 64 15.04 -7.12 8.30
N ASP A 65 16.07 -6.34 8.66
CA ASP A 65 15.88 -5.10 9.42
C ASP A 65 15.11 -4.04 8.60
N VAL A 66 15.37 -3.94 7.28
CA VAL A 66 14.61 -3.05 6.37
C VAL A 66 13.17 -3.53 6.23
N ARG A 67 12.97 -4.84 6.08
CA ARG A 67 11.65 -5.46 5.97
C ARG A 67 10.82 -5.20 7.22
N GLU A 68 11.39 -5.42 8.40
CA GLU A 68 10.75 -5.18 9.69
C GLU A 68 10.34 -3.71 9.84
N PHE A 69 11.21 -2.78 9.43
CA PHE A 69 10.89 -1.35 9.45
C PHE A 69 9.69 -1.00 8.56
N VAL A 70 9.61 -1.52 7.33
CA VAL A 70 8.47 -1.19 6.45
C VAL A 70 7.18 -1.87 6.89
N ILE A 71 7.25 -3.06 7.50
CA ILE A 71 6.09 -3.69 8.14
C ILE A 71 5.60 -2.80 9.28
N GLN A 72 6.48 -2.38 10.19
CA GLN A 72 6.13 -1.48 11.29
C GLN A 72 5.57 -0.14 10.79
N MET A 73 6.15 0.41 9.72
CA MET A 73 5.64 1.61 9.05
C MET A 73 4.20 1.42 8.57
N SER A 74 3.87 0.27 7.97
CA SER A 74 2.51 -0.03 7.52
C SER A 74 1.54 -0.20 8.69
N GLU A 75 1.97 -0.80 9.81
CA GLU A 75 1.16 -0.96 11.02
C GLU A 75 0.83 0.38 11.69
N ASN A 76 1.71 1.38 11.57
CA ASN A 76 1.43 2.72 12.07
C ASN A 76 0.15 3.32 11.45
N LEU A 77 -0.19 2.97 10.20
CA LEU A 77 -1.37 3.48 9.51
C LEU A 77 -2.70 2.99 10.11
N VAL A 78 -2.67 1.93 10.90
CA VAL A 78 -3.86 1.39 11.59
C VAL A 78 -4.18 2.18 12.86
N GLN A 79 -3.23 2.97 13.37
CA GLN A 79 -3.41 3.76 14.58
C GLN A 79 -4.48 4.86 14.38
N PRO A 80 -5.25 5.21 15.43
CA PRO A 80 -6.32 6.21 15.32
C PRO A 80 -5.79 7.59 14.92
N THR A 81 -4.55 7.92 15.31
CA THR A 81 -3.87 9.18 15.04
C THR A 81 -2.46 8.89 14.50
N ALA A 82 -1.89 9.86 13.79
CA ALA A 82 -0.57 9.77 13.19
C ALA A 82 0.52 9.72 14.28
N PRO A 83 1.35 8.66 14.32
CA PRO A 83 2.44 8.57 15.29
C PRO A 83 3.46 9.69 15.15
N LYS A 84 4.03 10.15 16.28
CA LYS A 84 5.02 11.24 16.36
C LYS A 84 6.16 11.12 15.36
N VAL A 85 6.68 9.91 15.16
CA VAL A 85 7.78 9.65 14.22
C VAL A 85 7.48 10.11 12.78
N ILE A 86 6.22 10.08 12.35
CA ILE A 86 5.83 10.42 10.97
C ILE A 86 5.77 11.94 10.81
N TRP A 87 5.04 12.64 11.68
CA TRP A 87 4.79 14.07 11.50
C TRP A 87 5.95 14.97 11.97
N HIS A 88 6.72 14.56 12.99
CA HIS A 88 7.96 15.28 13.37
C HIS A 88 9.01 15.24 12.24
N LYS A 89 9.06 14.14 11.48
CA LYS A 89 10.00 13.98 10.36
C LYS A 89 9.45 14.56 9.06
N ASN A 90 8.14 14.75 8.95
CA ASN A 90 7.52 15.33 7.77
C ASN A 90 7.97 16.79 7.55
N GLY A 91 8.29 17.51 8.64
CA GLY A 91 8.90 18.84 8.59
C GLY A 91 7.91 19.98 8.34
N ARG A 92 6.63 19.78 8.67
CA ARG A 92 5.56 20.76 8.45
C ARG A 92 5.43 21.81 9.54
N MET A 93 6.00 21.55 10.71
CA MET A 93 5.77 22.34 11.91
C MET A 93 7.11 22.75 12.50
N ASP A 94 7.17 23.94 13.10
CA ASP A 94 8.31 24.36 13.88
C ASP A 94 8.30 23.63 15.24
N LYS A 95 9.48 23.52 15.86
CA LYS A 95 9.68 22.73 17.10
C LYS A 95 8.80 23.18 18.25
N VAL A 96 8.48 24.48 18.35
CA VAL A 96 7.67 25.02 19.45
C VAL A 96 6.23 24.54 19.31
N THR A 97 5.71 24.55 18.08
CA THR A 97 4.37 24.04 17.80
C THR A 97 4.30 22.52 18.01
N GLU A 98 5.35 21.75 17.67
CA GLU A 98 5.38 20.29 17.88
C GLU A 98 5.21 19.88 19.35
N GLU A 99 5.85 20.60 20.29
CA GLU A 99 5.81 20.27 21.73
C GLU A 99 4.41 20.43 22.33
N SER A 100 3.57 21.27 21.73
CA SER A 100 2.20 21.53 22.19
C SER A 100 1.19 20.46 21.76
N ILE A 101 1.56 19.58 20.82
CA ILE A 101 0.63 18.63 20.18
C ILE A 101 0.68 17.27 20.90
N THR A 102 -0.46 16.89 21.45
CA THR A 102 -0.66 15.56 22.05
C THR A 102 -1.03 14.51 21.00
N GLU A 103 -1.92 14.86 20.07
CA GLU A 103 -2.45 13.98 19.04
C GLU A 103 -2.48 14.67 17.67
N MET A 104 -2.12 13.94 16.63
CA MET A 104 -2.11 14.42 15.26
C MET A 104 -3.09 13.59 14.42
N PRO A 105 -4.18 14.16 13.89
CA PRO A 105 -5.06 13.42 13.00
C PRO A 105 -4.35 13.07 11.69
N TRP A 106 -4.79 11.99 11.05
CA TRP A 106 -4.29 11.63 9.73
C TRP A 106 -4.78 12.61 8.66
N ASP A 107 -3.86 13.05 7.80
CA ASP A 107 -4.17 13.73 6.55
C ASP A 107 -3.50 13.05 5.36
N GLU A 108 -3.93 13.42 4.15
CA GLU A 108 -3.47 12.76 2.92
C GLU A 108 -1.94 12.80 2.76
N SER A 109 -1.27 13.86 3.21
CA SER A 109 0.19 13.97 3.08
C SER A 109 0.91 13.09 4.12
N LEU A 110 0.41 12.97 5.35
CA LEU A 110 0.99 12.08 6.37
C LEU A 110 0.78 10.61 6.00
N ILE A 111 -0.38 10.28 5.43
CA ILE A 111 -0.67 8.93 4.94
C ILE A 111 0.26 8.56 3.78
N ARG A 112 0.47 9.47 2.82
CA ARG A 112 1.44 9.27 1.73
C ARG A 112 2.85 9.04 2.27
N ALA A 113 3.29 9.85 3.23
CA ALA A 113 4.58 9.68 3.89
C ALA A 113 4.69 8.29 4.56
N GLY A 114 3.62 7.84 5.24
CA GLY A 114 3.53 6.51 5.84
C GLY A 114 3.48 5.33 4.87
N LEU A 115 3.14 5.55 3.60
CA LEU A 115 3.01 4.50 2.59
C LEU A 115 4.18 4.44 1.61
N HIS A 116 4.89 5.55 1.41
CA HIS A 116 5.76 5.73 0.24
C HIS A 116 6.87 4.68 0.12
N LEU A 117 7.63 4.45 1.19
CA LEU A 117 8.70 3.44 1.19
C LEU A 117 8.13 2.02 1.11
N PHE A 118 7.04 1.74 1.82
CA PHE A 118 6.36 0.45 1.80
C PHE A 118 5.93 0.07 0.38
N LEU A 119 5.20 0.95 -0.33
CA LEU A 119 4.77 0.70 -1.71
C LEU A 119 5.95 0.60 -2.69
N SER A 120 7.02 1.36 -2.41
CA SER A 120 8.24 1.28 -3.21
C SER A 120 8.94 -0.06 -3.11
N LEU A 121 9.00 -0.66 -1.92
CA LEU A 121 9.55 -2.01 -1.71
C LEU A 121 8.58 -3.11 -2.12
N LEU A 122 7.27 -2.90 -2.00
CA LEU A 122 6.24 -3.86 -2.43
C LEU A 122 6.39 -4.25 -3.91
N ALA A 123 6.75 -3.30 -4.77
CA ALA A 123 7.02 -3.55 -6.19
C ALA A 123 8.28 -4.41 -6.43
N ASN A 124 9.15 -4.56 -5.44
CA ASN A 124 10.36 -5.40 -5.49
C ASN A 124 10.22 -6.69 -4.68
N ASP A 125 9.35 -6.70 -3.66
CA ASP A 125 9.06 -7.84 -2.80
C ASP A 125 7.55 -8.03 -2.67
N HIS A 126 7.03 -8.93 -3.50
CA HIS A 126 5.60 -9.18 -3.61
C HIS A 126 5.04 -9.88 -2.36
N SER A 127 5.87 -10.47 -1.50
CA SER A 127 5.41 -11.09 -0.26
C SER A 127 4.84 -10.07 0.73
N LEU A 128 5.13 -8.77 0.55
CA LEU A 128 4.53 -7.67 1.31
C LEU A 128 3.05 -7.43 0.97
N LEU A 129 2.49 -8.07 -0.07
CA LEU A 129 1.08 -7.97 -0.43
C LEU A 129 0.14 -8.45 0.68
N GLN A 130 0.50 -9.54 1.38
CA GLN A 130 -0.29 -10.05 2.51
C GLN A 130 -0.37 -9.00 3.64
N GLN A 131 0.75 -8.32 3.89
CA GLN A 131 0.83 -7.24 4.87
C GLN A 131 -0.04 -6.05 4.46
N LEU A 132 0.00 -5.66 3.18
CA LEU A 132 -0.87 -4.60 2.65
C LEU A 132 -2.34 -4.96 2.85
N ALA A 133 -2.74 -6.20 2.53
CA ALA A 133 -4.11 -6.66 2.70
C ALA A 133 -4.55 -6.61 4.16
N SER A 134 -3.71 -7.09 5.08
CA SER A 134 -3.94 -7.05 6.54
C SER A 134 -4.10 -5.63 7.08
N VAL A 135 -3.24 -4.69 6.67
CA VAL A 135 -3.34 -3.28 7.05
C VAL A 135 -4.61 -2.67 6.47
N CYS A 136 -4.90 -2.90 5.19
CA CYS A 136 -6.11 -2.40 4.56
C CYS A 136 -7.37 -2.95 5.22
N ALA A 137 -7.44 -4.21 5.67
CA ALA A 137 -8.60 -4.74 6.38
C ALA A 137 -8.94 -3.91 7.63
N ARG A 138 -7.92 -3.57 8.42
CA ARG A 138 -8.04 -2.88 9.72
C ARG A 138 -8.07 -1.36 9.62
N ALA A 139 -7.57 -0.78 8.53
CA ALA A 139 -7.43 0.66 8.41
C ALA A 139 -8.79 1.38 8.21
N ASN A 140 -8.84 2.64 8.63
CA ASN A 140 -10.00 3.50 8.42
C ASN A 140 -10.19 3.86 6.93
N THR A 141 -11.35 4.44 6.60
CA THR A 141 -11.74 4.79 5.22
C THR A 141 -10.76 5.74 4.55
N GLU A 142 -10.19 6.69 5.30
CA GLU A 142 -9.27 7.69 4.75
C GLU A 142 -7.93 7.07 4.36
N ILE A 143 -7.37 6.20 5.22
CA ILE A 143 -6.16 5.43 4.91
C ILE A 143 -6.40 4.57 3.66
N LYS A 144 -7.52 3.84 3.60
CA LYS A 144 -7.90 3.01 2.44
C LYS A 144 -7.95 3.83 1.16
N ARG A 145 -8.61 5.00 1.21
CA ARG A 145 -8.76 5.93 0.08
C ARG A 145 -7.40 6.37 -0.47
N VAL A 146 -6.50 6.81 0.39
CA VAL A 146 -5.16 7.27 -0.04
C VAL A 146 -4.32 6.10 -0.52
N THR A 147 -4.39 4.95 0.15
CA THR A 147 -3.71 3.72 -0.28
C THR A 147 -4.13 3.34 -1.70
N PHE A 148 -5.43 3.23 -1.99
CA PHE A 148 -5.94 2.81 -3.29
C PHE A 148 -5.61 3.78 -4.43
N ARG A 149 -5.37 5.06 -4.13
CA ARG A 149 -4.87 6.06 -5.10
C ARG A 149 -3.39 5.89 -5.43
N ASN A 150 -2.59 5.30 -4.55
CA ASN A 150 -1.13 5.21 -4.69
C ASN A 150 -0.63 3.80 -5.03
N ILE A 151 -1.46 2.76 -4.91
CA ILE A 151 -1.03 1.36 -5.17
C ILE A 151 -0.87 1.01 -6.65
N GLU A 152 -1.43 1.80 -7.56
CA GLU A 152 -1.55 1.44 -8.98
C GLU A 152 -0.21 1.07 -9.63
N GLN A 153 0.81 1.92 -9.45
CA GLN A 153 2.12 1.67 -10.03
C GLN A 153 2.75 0.38 -9.51
N ALA A 154 2.61 0.09 -8.21
CA ALA A 154 3.14 -1.13 -7.61
C ALA A 154 2.42 -2.37 -8.14
N ILE A 155 1.08 -2.37 -8.15
CA ILE A 155 0.29 -3.51 -8.63
C ILE A 155 0.55 -3.80 -10.11
N LYS A 156 0.61 -2.77 -10.96
CA LYS A 156 0.91 -2.92 -12.39
C LYS A 156 2.34 -3.43 -12.62
N SER A 157 3.31 -3.05 -11.78
CA SER A 157 4.67 -3.57 -11.82
C SER A 157 4.76 -5.04 -11.40
N ILE A 158 3.93 -5.48 -10.45
CA ILE A 158 3.88 -6.87 -9.95
C ILE A 158 3.28 -7.81 -11.01
N GLY A 159 2.19 -7.39 -11.65
CA GLY A 159 1.51 -8.14 -12.70
C GLY A 159 0.68 -9.34 -12.22
N MET A 160 -0.11 -9.90 -13.14
CA MET A 160 -1.10 -10.97 -12.86
C MET A 160 -0.48 -12.33 -12.56
N ASN A 161 0.77 -12.57 -12.98
CA ASN A 161 1.45 -13.85 -12.85
C ASN A 161 2.22 -13.99 -11.52
N SER A 162 2.12 -13.02 -10.63
CA SER A 162 2.79 -13.07 -9.33
C SER A 162 2.10 -14.06 -8.41
N GLU A 163 2.80 -15.13 -8.03
CA GLU A 163 2.29 -16.15 -7.08
C GLU A 163 1.86 -15.54 -5.74
N HIS A 164 2.61 -14.56 -5.23
CA HIS A 164 2.23 -13.85 -4.00
C HIS A 164 0.93 -13.05 -4.16
N LEU A 165 0.68 -12.51 -5.35
CA LEU A 165 -0.56 -11.78 -5.64
C LEU A 165 -1.74 -12.74 -5.75
N LEU A 166 -1.58 -13.85 -6.47
CA LEU A 166 -2.61 -14.89 -6.57
C LEU A 166 -2.92 -15.51 -5.20
N SER A 167 -1.89 -15.73 -4.38
CA SER A 167 -2.04 -16.18 -3.00
C SER A 167 -2.81 -15.17 -2.14
N MET A 168 -2.48 -13.88 -2.23
CA MET A 168 -3.20 -12.83 -1.51
C MET A 168 -4.69 -12.77 -1.93
N ILE A 169 -5.02 -12.98 -3.21
CA ILE A 169 -6.42 -13.03 -3.66
C ILE A 169 -7.15 -14.25 -3.08
N ALA A 170 -6.49 -15.41 -3.09
CA ALA A 170 -7.09 -16.65 -2.62
C ALA A 170 -7.33 -16.66 -1.10
N ASP A 171 -6.40 -16.08 -0.34
CA ASP A 171 -6.43 -16.04 1.12
C ASP A 171 -6.27 -14.58 1.62
N CYS A 172 -7.22 -13.73 1.27
CA CYS A 172 -7.23 -12.34 1.74
C CYS A 172 -7.84 -12.26 3.16
N PRO A 173 -7.36 -11.37 4.04
CA PRO A 173 -8.05 -11.12 5.32
C PRO A 173 -9.50 -10.65 5.12
N GLU A 174 -10.37 -10.93 6.09
CA GLU A 174 -11.73 -10.37 6.08
C GLU A 174 -11.67 -8.84 6.10
N GLY A 175 -12.44 -8.17 5.24
CA GLY A 175 -12.43 -6.72 5.08
C GLY A 175 -11.45 -6.21 4.01
N SER A 176 -10.66 -7.09 3.39
CA SER A 176 -9.76 -6.75 2.27
C SER A 176 -10.43 -6.89 0.89
N GLU A 177 -11.70 -7.25 0.79
CA GLU A 177 -12.40 -7.52 -0.49
C GLU A 177 -12.36 -6.31 -1.43
N THR A 178 -12.46 -5.09 -0.88
CA THR A 178 -12.36 -3.85 -1.65
C THR A 178 -10.96 -3.62 -2.23
N LEU A 179 -9.90 -4.03 -1.51
CA LEU A 179 -8.54 -4.04 -2.04
C LEU A 179 -8.42 -5.06 -3.17
N ILE A 180 -8.94 -6.27 -2.99
CA ILE A 180 -8.92 -7.31 -4.03
C ILE A 180 -9.62 -6.81 -5.30
N ALA A 181 -10.84 -6.27 -5.18
CA ALA A 181 -11.56 -5.70 -6.31
C ALA A 181 -10.75 -4.59 -7.03
N ARG A 182 -10.07 -3.72 -6.26
CA ARG A 182 -9.19 -2.69 -6.84
C ARG A 182 -7.99 -3.29 -7.56
N VAL A 183 -7.31 -4.28 -6.98
CA VAL A 183 -6.16 -4.97 -7.58
C VAL A 183 -6.55 -5.65 -8.88
N VAL A 184 -7.63 -6.43 -8.87
CA VAL A 184 -8.13 -7.15 -10.06
C VAL A 184 -8.46 -6.16 -11.17
N HIS A 185 -9.19 -5.08 -10.85
CA HIS A 185 -9.50 -4.03 -11.83
C HIS A 185 -8.24 -3.39 -12.43
N LEU A 186 -7.24 -3.06 -11.61
CA LEU A 186 -5.98 -2.45 -12.08
C LEU A 186 -5.19 -3.37 -13.02
N LEU A 187 -5.26 -4.68 -12.79
CA LEU A 187 -4.57 -5.68 -13.59
C LEU A 187 -5.27 -5.92 -14.94
N THR A 188 -6.60 -5.86 -14.98
CA THR A 188 -7.40 -6.17 -16.16
C THR A 188 -7.91 -4.96 -16.94
N GLU A 189 -7.58 -3.74 -16.51
CA GLU A 189 -8.00 -2.49 -17.18
C GLU A 189 -7.58 -2.44 -18.66
N ARG A 190 -6.38 -2.94 -18.99
CA ARG A 190 -5.78 -2.86 -20.33
C ARG A 190 -5.42 -4.21 -20.93
N ASN A 191 -5.57 -5.28 -20.17
CA ASN A 191 -5.14 -6.62 -20.55
C ASN A 191 -6.25 -7.62 -20.20
N PRO A 192 -6.45 -8.68 -21.00
CA PRO A 192 -7.34 -9.76 -20.60
C PRO A 192 -6.83 -10.42 -19.30
N PRO A 193 -7.74 -10.91 -18.43
CA PRO A 193 -7.35 -11.65 -17.24
C PRO A 193 -6.69 -12.98 -17.61
N THR A 194 -5.76 -13.45 -16.79
CA THR A 194 -5.20 -14.81 -16.92
C THR A 194 -6.16 -15.84 -16.32
N VAL A 195 -6.00 -17.10 -16.73
CA VAL A 195 -6.85 -18.20 -16.24
C VAL A 195 -6.74 -18.35 -14.73
N GLU A 196 -5.53 -18.25 -14.19
CA GLU A 196 -5.25 -18.35 -12.76
C GLU A 196 -5.92 -17.22 -11.99
N LEU A 197 -5.89 -15.99 -12.52
CA LEU A 197 -6.57 -14.85 -11.90
C LEU A 197 -8.09 -15.05 -11.86
N VAL A 198 -8.68 -15.48 -12.99
CA VAL A 198 -10.11 -15.80 -13.09
C VAL A 198 -10.50 -16.83 -12.04
N GLU A 199 -9.75 -17.92 -11.94
CA GLU A 199 -10.01 -19.01 -11.00
C GLU A 199 -9.97 -18.55 -9.54
N ARG A 200 -8.94 -17.79 -9.14
CA ARG A 200 -8.81 -17.30 -7.75
C ARG A 200 -9.93 -16.32 -7.39
N VAL A 201 -10.26 -15.38 -8.27
CA VAL A 201 -11.33 -14.39 -8.03
C VAL A 201 -12.70 -15.06 -7.99
N ARG A 202 -12.96 -16.04 -8.87
CA ARG A 202 -14.20 -16.83 -8.86
C ARG A 202 -14.33 -17.62 -7.56
N THR A 203 -13.27 -18.31 -7.15
CA THR A 203 -13.26 -19.10 -5.91
C THR A 203 -13.54 -18.22 -4.71
N LEU A 204 -12.90 -17.04 -4.64
CA LEU A 204 -13.15 -16.07 -3.59
C LEU A 204 -14.62 -15.60 -3.57
N HIS A 205 -15.20 -15.27 -4.74
CA HIS A 205 -16.59 -14.84 -4.84
C HIS A 205 -17.56 -15.92 -4.36
N LEU A 206 -17.35 -17.18 -4.75
CA LEU A 206 -18.20 -18.29 -4.32
C LEU A 206 -18.04 -18.57 -2.83
N ALA A 207 -16.82 -18.51 -2.29
CA ALA A 207 -16.55 -18.79 -0.89
C ALA A 207 -17.09 -17.70 0.06
N ARG A 208 -17.00 -16.43 -0.33
CA ARG A 208 -17.38 -15.27 0.52
C ARG A 208 -18.66 -14.56 0.12
N ASN A 209 -19.30 -15.01 -0.96
CA ASN A 209 -20.48 -14.36 -1.54
C ASN A 209 -20.26 -12.84 -1.73
N THR A 210 -19.10 -12.47 -2.32
CA THR A 210 -18.74 -11.07 -2.56
C THR A 210 -19.71 -10.41 -3.54
N ASP A 211 -19.68 -9.08 -3.64
CA ASP A 211 -20.49 -8.35 -4.63
C ASP A 211 -20.23 -8.87 -6.05
N VAL A 212 -21.28 -9.20 -6.81
CA VAL A 212 -21.20 -9.70 -8.18
C VAL A 212 -20.43 -8.75 -9.12
N ARG A 213 -20.44 -7.45 -8.83
CA ARG A 213 -19.67 -6.42 -9.56
C ARG A 213 -18.17 -6.64 -9.51
N SER A 214 -17.67 -7.37 -8.50
CA SER A 214 -16.25 -7.76 -8.41
C SER A 214 -15.82 -8.71 -9.53
N LEU A 215 -16.76 -9.38 -10.20
CA LEU A 215 -16.49 -10.27 -11.34
C LEU A 215 -16.41 -9.53 -12.68
N ILE A 216 -16.89 -8.28 -12.76
CA ILE A 216 -16.90 -7.48 -14.00
C ILE A 216 -15.51 -7.44 -14.67
N PRO A 217 -14.41 -7.16 -13.94
CA PRO A 217 -13.10 -7.03 -14.58
C PRO A 217 -12.54 -8.35 -15.13
N ILE A 218 -13.11 -9.51 -14.76
CA ILE A 218 -12.66 -10.83 -15.24
C ILE A 218 -13.66 -11.49 -16.20
N MET A 219 -14.76 -10.82 -16.56
CA MET A 219 -15.86 -11.41 -17.33
C MET A 219 -15.41 -12.04 -18.65
N THR A 220 -14.42 -11.45 -19.33
CA THR A 220 -13.91 -11.94 -20.60
C THR A 220 -13.18 -13.28 -20.50
N GLY A 221 -12.76 -13.68 -19.30
CA GLY A 221 -12.12 -14.97 -19.03
C GLY A 221 -13.06 -16.04 -18.47
N LEU A 222 -14.34 -15.71 -18.23
CA LEU A 222 -15.33 -16.67 -17.71
C LEU A 222 -15.89 -17.54 -18.84
N GLU A 223 -16.26 -18.78 -18.50
CA GLU A 223 -16.93 -19.69 -19.42
C GLU A 223 -18.36 -19.21 -19.72
N LYS A 224 -18.87 -19.52 -20.92
CA LYS A 224 -20.21 -19.14 -21.36
C LYS A 224 -21.31 -19.55 -20.36
N LYS A 225 -21.20 -20.74 -19.78
CA LYS A 225 -22.18 -21.26 -18.81
C LYS A 225 -22.20 -20.41 -17.53
N GLU A 226 -21.02 -20.09 -17.00
CA GLU A 226 -20.89 -19.24 -15.80
C GLU A 226 -21.46 -17.85 -16.03
N LEU A 227 -21.18 -17.29 -17.21
CA LEU A 227 -21.72 -15.99 -17.63
C LEU A 227 -23.25 -15.99 -17.63
N LEU A 228 -23.88 -17.03 -18.17
CA LEU A 228 -25.34 -17.16 -18.19
C LEU A 228 -25.93 -17.22 -16.78
N ASP A 229 -25.27 -17.90 -15.83
CA ASP A 229 -25.71 -17.98 -14.44
C ASP A 229 -25.56 -16.64 -13.69
N LEU A 230 -24.63 -15.78 -14.12
CA LEU A 230 -24.36 -14.48 -13.51
C LEU A 230 -25.25 -13.34 -14.04
N ILE A 231 -25.70 -13.40 -15.30
CA ILE A 231 -26.52 -12.35 -15.93
C ILE A 231 -27.73 -11.93 -15.07
N PRO A 232 -28.57 -12.86 -14.54
CA PRO A 232 -29.71 -12.49 -13.73
C PRO A 232 -29.32 -11.69 -12.47
N LYS A 233 -28.20 -12.06 -11.84
CA LYS A 233 -27.70 -11.40 -10.62
C LYS A 233 -27.26 -9.96 -10.90
N PHE A 234 -26.64 -9.73 -12.06
CA PHE A 234 -26.24 -8.37 -12.47
C PHE A 234 -27.45 -7.46 -12.68
N VAL A 235 -28.50 -7.92 -13.37
CA VAL A 235 -29.71 -7.12 -13.61
C VAL A 235 -30.41 -6.73 -12.30
N ILE A 236 -30.56 -7.69 -11.38
CA ILE A 236 -31.20 -7.45 -10.08
C ILE A 236 -30.38 -6.48 -9.22
N SER A 237 -29.04 -6.62 -9.23
CA SER A 237 -28.15 -5.70 -8.50
C SER A 237 -28.23 -4.27 -9.06
N ALA A 238 -28.39 -4.11 -10.38
CA ALA A 238 -28.53 -2.82 -11.04
C ALA A 238 -29.89 -2.15 -10.73
N THR A 239 -30.98 -2.93 -10.64
CA THR A 239 -32.30 -2.38 -10.28
C THR A 239 -32.41 -1.96 -8.82
N ASN A 240 -31.73 -2.67 -7.90
CA ASN A 240 -31.74 -2.33 -6.48
C ASN A 240 -30.91 -1.06 -6.17
N GLY A 241 -29.89 -0.75 -6.97
CA GLY A 241 -29.13 0.50 -6.87
C GLY A 241 -29.88 1.76 -7.31
N ASN A 242 -30.98 1.61 -8.06
CA ASN A 242 -31.80 2.70 -8.59
C ASN A 242 -33.09 2.98 -7.78
N GLN A 243 -33.30 2.33 -6.63
CA GLN A 243 -34.52 2.51 -5.81
C GLN A 243 -34.41 3.46 -4.61
N TYR A 244 -33.33 4.24 -4.46
CA TYR A 244 -33.27 5.30 -3.44
C TYR A 244 -33.34 6.71 -4.04
N GLN A 245 -34.57 7.16 -4.33
CA GLN A 245 -35.21 8.41 -3.87
C GLN A 245 -36.38 8.79 -4.78
N PRO A 246 -37.61 8.82 -4.25
CA PRO A 246 -38.53 9.89 -4.56
C PRO A 246 -38.58 10.83 -3.35
N SER A 247 -38.20 12.07 -3.63
CA SER A 247 -38.52 13.28 -2.89
C SER A 247 -39.89 13.23 -2.21
N SER A 248 -39.92 13.51 -0.91
CA SER A 248 -41.13 14.05 -0.25
C SER A 248 -40.83 15.50 0.10
N ARG A 249 -41.28 16.40 -0.77
CA ARG A 249 -41.69 17.75 -0.37
C ARG A 249 -42.80 17.61 0.67
N ASN A 250 -42.64 18.26 1.81
CA ASN A 250 -43.61 19.16 2.42
C ASN A 250 -42.91 19.95 3.53
#